data_AF-J4H5D8-F1
#
_entry.id   AF-J4H5D8-F1
#
_cell.length_a   1.000
_cell.length_b   1.000
_cell.length_c   1.000
_cell.angle_alpha   90.00
_cell.angle_beta   90.00
_cell.angle_gamma   90.00
#
_symmetry.space_group_name_H-M   'P 1'
#
loop_
_entity.id
_entity.type
_entity.pdbx_description
1 polymer ?
#
loop_
_entity_poly.entity_id
_entity_poly.type
_entity_poly.pdbx_seq_one_letter_code
_entity_poly.pdbx_strand_id
1 'polypeptide(L)'
;MNKGYAEDLTEGKFSFPIVHGVNANRKDHSLLNILQKRPSTPTLKNHAISYLENHTGSFEYTCTVLFKIEKQVRDELTRLGENKGLEAIVNLLAKAD
;
A
#
# COMPACT_ATOMS: atom_id res chain seq x y z
N MET A 1 11.93 6.64 -14.67
CA MET A 1 12.89 6.45 -13.57
C MET A 1 12.10 5.87 -12.41
N ASN A 2 12.26 4.58 -12.13
CA ASN A 2 11.58 3.97 -11.00
C ASN A 2 12.30 4.39 -9.72
N LYS A 3 11.51 4.74 -8.69
CA LYS A 3 11.95 5.02 -7.33
C LYS A 3 12.94 3.95 -6.82
N GLY A 4 13.80 4.34 -5.90
CA GLY A 4 14.71 3.41 -5.23
C GLY A 4 13.92 2.32 -4.46
N TYR A 5 14.54 1.16 -4.23
CA TYR A 5 13.91 0.06 -3.48
C TYR A 5 13.33 0.55 -2.15
N ALA A 6 12.01 0.36 -1.96
CA ALA A 6 11.26 0.81 -0.78
C ALA A 6 11.60 2.25 -0.32
N GLU A 7 11.72 3.18 -1.28
CA GLU A 7 12.12 4.58 -1.04
C GLU A 7 11.21 5.31 -0.04
N ASP A 8 9.92 5.00 -0.01
CA ASP A 8 8.98 5.57 0.96
C ASP A 8 9.44 5.30 2.42
N LEU A 9 10.12 4.18 2.69
CA LEU A 9 10.73 3.92 4.00
C LEU A 9 11.94 4.83 4.26
N THR A 10 12.80 5.04 3.26
CA THR A 10 13.94 5.97 3.38
C THR A 10 13.47 7.39 3.65
N GLU A 11 12.41 7.83 2.98
CA GLU A 11 11.83 9.16 3.13
C GLU A 11 11.05 9.31 4.46
N GLY A 12 10.72 8.20 5.13
CA GLY A 12 9.87 8.20 6.33
C GLY A 12 8.41 8.55 6.02
N LYS A 13 7.93 8.21 4.81
CA LYS A 13 6.56 8.50 4.38
C LYS A 13 5.55 7.60 5.09
N PHE A 14 4.41 8.18 5.42
CA PHE A 14 3.25 7.45 5.93
C PHE A 14 2.33 7.06 4.76
N SER A 15 2.81 6.14 3.91
CA SER A 15 1.99 5.56 2.84
C SER A 15 0.90 4.66 3.41
N PHE A 16 -0.12 4.32 2.61
CA PHE A 16 -1.29 3.56 3.06
C PHE A 16 -0.97 2.27 3.85
N PRO A 17 -0.10 1.35 3.36
CA PRO A 17 0.26 0.15 4.12
C PRO A 17 1.03 0.48 5.41
N ILE A 18 1.79 1.57 5.44
CA ILE A 18 2.53 2.02 6.63
C ILE A 18 1.56 2.56 7.69
N VAL A 19 0.60 3.39 7.28
CA VAL A 19 -0.45 3.91 8.19
C VAL A 19 -1.26 2.76 8.77
N HIS A 20 -1.62 1.77 7.97
CA HIS A 20 -2.27 0.57 8.47
C HIS A 20 -1.36 -0.15 9.49
N GLY A 21 -0.10 -0.42 9.13
CA GLY A 21 0.84 -1.14 9.99
C GLY A 21 1.04 -0.49 11.36
N VAL A 22 1.19 0.83 11.40
CA VAL A 22 1.33 1.59 12.64
C VAL A 22 0.06 1.53 13.51
N ASN A 23 -1.12 1.44 12.88
CA ASN A 23 -2.40 1.41 13.59
C ASN A 23 -2.90 0.00 13.93
N ALA A 24 -2.41 -1.04 13.24
CA ALA A 24 -2.82 -2.43 13.44
C ALA A 24 -2.52 -2.92 14.86
N ASN A 25 -1.42 -2.47 15.45
CA ASN A 25 -1.10 -2.72 16.86
C ASN A 25 -0.54 -1.48 17.55
N ARG A 26 -1.41 -0.67 18.16
CA ARG A 26 -1.03 0.59 18.83
C ARG A 26 -0.10 0.44 20.04
N LYS A 27 0.10 -0.79 20.55
CA LYS A 27 1.04 -1.06 21.65
C LYS A 27 2.44 -1.38 21.13
N ASP A 28 2.58 -1.68 19.84
CA ASP A 28 3.86 -2.00 19.22
C ASP A 28 4.39 -0.80 18.43
N HIS A 29 5.46 -0.19 18.96
CA HIS A 29 6.13 0.95 18.35
C HIS A 29 7.29 0.54 17.43
N SER A 30 7.49 -0.75 17.15
CA SER A 30 8.62 -1.24 16.36
C SER A 30 8.65 -0.63 14.96
N LEU A 31 7.52 -0.63 14.25
CA LEU A 31 7.44 -0.05 12.91
C LEU A 31 7.68 1.47 12.93
N LEU A 32 7.12 2.19 13.90
CA LEU A 32 7.37 3.62 14.09
C LEU A 32 8.85 3.92 14.33
N ASN A 33 9.50 3.13 15.19
CA ASN A 33 10.92 3.26 15.50
C ASN A 33 11.80 2.98 14.28
N ILE A 34 11.40 2.02 13.43
CA ILE A 34 12.09 1.76 12.15
C ILE A 34 11.95 2.97 11.21
N LEU A 35 10.74 3.50 11.02
CA LEU A 35 10.49 4.64 10.14
C LEU A 35 11.21 5.92 10.58
N GLN A 36 11.28 6.18 11.89
CA GLN A 36 12.03 7.33 12.45
C GLN A 36 13.52 7.27 12.10
N LYS A 37 14.09 6.07 12.01
CA LYS A 37 15.51 5.86 11.65
C LYS A 37 15.80 6.01 10.16
N ARG A 38 14.78 6.22 9.32
CA ARG A 38 14.90 6.40 7.86
C ARG A 38 15.83 5.35 7.23
N PRO A 39 15.43 4.07 7.24
CA PRO A 39 16.31 2.96 6.89
C PRO A 39 16.81 3.10 5.45
N SER A 40 18.12 3.23 5.29
CA SER A 40 18.77 3.34 3.98
C SER A 40 19.30 1.99 3.47
N THR A 41 19.60 1.05 4.36
CA THR A 41 20.15 -0.26 4.00
C THR A 41 19.08 -1.26 3.58
N PRO A 42 19.35 -2.16 2.61
CA PRO A 42 18.41 -3.21 2.21
C PRO A 42 17.93 -4.07 3.39
N THR A 43 18.82 -4.42 4.32
CA THR A 43 18.48 -5.25 5.49
C THR A 43 17.39 -4.62 6.36
N LEU A 44 17.51 -3.32 6.67
CA LEU A 44 16.51 -2.63 7.49
C LEU A 44 15.19 -2.44 6.73
N LYS A 45 15.26 -2.21 5.42
CA LYS A 45 14.06 -2.14 4.55
C LYS A 45 13.33 -3.48 4.51
N ASN A 46 14.05 -4.58 4.31
CA ASN A 46 13.50 -5.93 4.31
C ASN A 46 12.84 -6.25 5.66
N HIS A 47 13.46 -5.84 6.77
CA HIS A 47 12.87 -6.02 8.09
C HIS A 47 11.55 -5.26 8.25
N ALA A 48 11.49 -3.99 7.80
CA ALA A 48 10.25 -3.20 7.82
C ALA A 48 9.15 -3.82 6.94
N ILE A 49 9.52 -4.29 5.74
CA ILE A 49 8.61 -4.94 4.79
C ILE A 49 8.07 -6.26 5.37
N SER A 50 8.95 -7.09 5.92
CA SER A 50 8.57 -8.35 6.57
C SER A 50 7.67 -8.12 7.79
N TYR A 51 7.88 -7.02 8.52
CA TYR A 51 7.00 -6.62 9.61
C TYR A 51 5.60 -6.24 9.08
N LEU A 52 5.54 -5.39 8.04
CA LEU A 52 4.29 -5.00 7.38
C LEU A 52 3.51 -6.19 6.82
N GLU A 53 4.22 -7.18 6.28
CA GLU A 53 3.63 -8.39 5.71
C GLU A 53 3.15 -9.35 6.80
N ASN A 54 4.05 -9.77 7.69
CA ASN A 54 3.81 -10.93 8.57
C ASN A 54 3.23 -10.56 9.94
N HIS A 55 3.46 -9.34 10.43
CA HIS A 55 3.03 -8.95 11.79
C HIS A 55 1.75 -8.13 11.76
N THR A 56 1.59 -7.26 10.76
CA THR A 56 0.43 -6.37 10.68
C THR A 56 -0.53 -6.72 9.54
N GLY A 57 -0.16 -7.61 8.62
CA GLY A 57 -1.00 -7.98 7.46
C GLY A 57 -1.31 -6.79 6.54
N SER A 58 -0.44 -5.77 6.51
CA SER A 58 -0.72 -4.50 5.86
C SER A 58 -0.81 -4.59 4.34
N PHE A 59 -0.07 -5.51 3.71
CA PHE A 59 -0.17 -5.71 2.26
C PHE A 59 -1.49 -6.36 1.88
N GLU A 60 -1.89 -7.43 2.57
CA GLU A 60 -3.19 -8.08 2.36
C GLU A 60 -4.35 -7.11 2.60
N TYR A 61 -4.28 -6.31 3.67
CA TYR A 61 -5.26 -5.25 3.93
C TYR A 61 -5.32 -4.23 2.79
N THR A 62 -4.16 -3.78 2.30
CA THR A 62 -4.07 -2.82 1.20
C THR A 62 -4.69 -3.38 -0.08
N CYS A 63 -4.37 -4.64 -0.44
CA CYS A 63 -4.98 -5.32 -1.58
C CYS A 63 -6.51 -5.42 -1.43
N THR A 64 -7.00 -5.80 -0.25
CA THR A 64 -8.44 -5.87 0.03
C THR A 64 -9.13 -4.52 -0.17
N VAL A 65 -8.53 -3.43 0.31
CA VAL A 65 -9.06 -2.07 0.12
C VAL A 65 -9.03 -1.67 -1.36
N LEU A 66 -7.95 -1.98 -2.08
CA LEU A 66 -7.85 -1.71 -3.52
C LEU A 66 -8.95 -2.43 -4.30
N PHE A 67 -9.18 -3.73 -4.04
CA PHE A 67 -10.27 -4.48 -4.67
C PHE A 67 -11.64 -3.89 -4.37
N LYS A 68 -11.87 -3.43 -3.13
CA LYS A 68 -13.12 -2.76 -2.76
C LYS A 68 -13.32 -1.46 -3.51
N ILE A 69 -12.28 -0.63 -3.63
CA ILE A 69 -12.33 0.64 -4.38
C ILE A 69 -12.55 0.37 -5.86
N GLU A 70 -11.83 -0.59 -6.45
CA GLU A 70 -12.01 -0.98 -7.85
C GLU A 70 -13.46 -1.41 -8.11
N LYS A 71 -14.01 -2.28 -7.26
CA LYS A 71 -15.40 -2.72 -7.37
C LYS A 71 -16.36 -1.53 -7.31
N GLN A 72 -16.19 -0.63 -6.36
CA GLN A 72 -17.02 0.57 -6.23
C GLN A 72 -16.97 1.45 -7.49
N VAL A 73 -15.78 1.62 -8.07
CA VAL A 73 -15.62 2.38 -9.33
C VAL A 73 -16.36 1.69 -10.48
N ARG A 74 -16.25 0.36 -10.61
CA ARG A 74 -16.95 -0.40 -11.66
C ARG A 74 -18.46 -0.36 -11.50
N ASP A 75 -18.96 -0.54 -10.29
CA ASP A 75 -20.39 -0.46 -9.97
C ASP A 75 -20.94 0.94 -10.35
N GLU A 76 -20.17 2.00 -10.10
CA GLU A 76 -20.53 3.38 -10.44
C GLU A 76 -20.52 3.64 -11.96
N LEU A 77 -19.56 3.08 -12.70
CA LEU A 77 -19.53 3.14 -14.17
C LEU A 77 -20.76 2.48 -14.78
N THR A 78 -21.16 1.31 -14.27
CA THR A 78 -22.39 0.65 -14.71
C THR A 78 -23.63 1.50 -14.39
N ARG A 79 -23.67 2.12 -13.21
CA ARG A 79 -24.82 2.93 -12.76
C ARG A 79 -25.03 4.20 -13.57
N LEU A 80 -23.95 4.87 -14.00
CA LEU A 80 -24.00 6.16 -14.72
C LEU A 80 -24.08 6.02 -16.25
N GLY A 81 -24.03 4.79 -16.76
CA GLY A 81 -23.91 4.50 -18.18
C GLY A 81 -22.46 4.26 -18.56
N GLU A 82 -22.21 3.13 -19.22
CA GLU A 82 -20.88 2.62 -19.57
C GLU A 82 -19.96 3.69 -20.17
N ASN A 83 -18.69 3.70 -19.74
CA ASN A 83 -17.67 4.57 -20.28
C ASN A 83 -16.40 3.78 -20.57
N LYS A 84 -16.28 3.35 -21.83
CA LYS A 84 -15.17 2.53 -22.32
C LYS A 84 -13.79 3.14 -22.07
N GLY A 85 -13.68 4.46 -22.07
CA GLY A 85 -12.43 5.17 -21.78
C GLY A 85 -12.03 5.04 -20.31
N LEU A 86 -12.97 5.27 -19.39
CA LEU A 86 -12.72 5.10 -17.96
C LEU A 86 -12.50 3.62 -17.59
N GLU A 87 -13.25 2.70 -18.19
CA GLU A 87 -13.04 1.26 -18.00
C GLU A 87 -11.62 0.84 -18.42
N ALA A 88 -11.11 1.35 -19.54
CA ALA A 88 -9.74 1.08 -19.97
C ALA A 88 -8.71 1.59 -18.94
N ILE A 89 -8.92 2.77 -18.35
CA ILE A 89 -8.04 3.30 -17.29
C ILE A 89 -8.11 2.43 -16.03
N VAL A 90 -9.31 2.04 -15.58
CA VAL A 90 -9.47 1.16 -14.41
C VAL A 90 -8.79 -0.19 -14.66
N ASN A 91 -8.91 -0.76 -15.86
CA ASN A 91 -8.23 -2.00 -16.23
C ASN A 91 -6.71 -1.85 -16.24
N LEU A 92 -6.17 -0.70 -16.62
CA LEU A 92 -4.73 -0.43 -16.54
C LEU A 92 -4.25 -0.31 -15.09
N LEU A 93 -5.02 0.33 -14.22
CA LEU A 93 -4.68 0.51 -12.80
C LEU A 93 -4.83 -0.78 -11.98
N ALA A 94 -5.75 -1.67 -12.37
CA ALA A 94 -6.02 -2.94 -11.70
C ALA A 94 -5.07 -4.07 -12.12
N LYS A 95 -4.23 -3.87 -13.15
CA LYS A 95 -3.16 -4.82 -13.49
C LYS A 95 -2.09 -4.80 -12.40
N ALA A 96 -2.19 -5.73 -11.47
CA ALA A 96 -1.06 -6.18 -10.68
C ALA A 96 -0.33 -7.26 -11.50
N ASP A 97 0.85 -6.91 -12.04
CA ASP A 97 1.81 -7.89 -12.54
C ASP A 97 2.44 -8.68 -11.37
#